data_AF-A0A971TLL8-F1
#
_entry.id   AF-A0A971TLL8-F1
#
_cell.length_a   1.000
_cell.length_b   1.000
_cell.length_c   1.000
_cell.angle_alpha   90.00
_cell.angle_beta   90.00
_cell.angle_gamma   90.00
#
_symmetry.space_group_name_H-M   'P 1'
#
loop_
_entity.id
_entity.type
_entity.pdbx_description
1 polymer ?
#
loop_
_entity_poly.entity_id
_entity_poly.type
_entity_poly.pdbx_seq_one_letter_code
_entity_poly.pdbx_strand_id
1 'polypeptide(L)'
;ADDFAALHEPQCNIVVFRHLPAALRGAPDERVGEFQLELRRRLIESGEFYIVPSKHLGVGALRVTIINPLTTPAHLDQLMDALRRHGRELLES
;
A
#
# COMPACT_ATOMS: atom_id res chain seq x y z
N ALA A 1 3.13 8.86 9.65
CA ALA A 1 4.04 8.40 8.58
C ALA A 1 3.90 9.37 7.41
N ASP A 2 4.99 9.85 6.83
CA ASP A 2 5.01 10.85 5.74
C ASP A 2 5.00 10.22 4.34
N ASP A 3 5.10 8.89 4.28
CA ASP A 3 5.20 8.07 3.08
C ASP A 3 3.94 7.23 2.80
N PHE A 4 2.87 7.44 3.56
CA PHE A 4 1.57 6.79 3.34
C PHE A 4 0.44 7.82 3.38
N ALA A 5 -0.50 7.70 2.43
CA ALA A 5 -1.68 8.54 2.37
C ALA A 5 -2.94 7.67 2.37
N ALA A 6 -3.79 7.85 3.38
CA ALA A 6 -5.14 7.32 3.37
C ALA A 6 -5.98 8.11 2.35
N LEU A 7 -6.82 7.41 1.58
CA LEU A 7 -7.65 8.02 0.52
C LEU A 7 -9.08 8.31 0.98
N HIS A 8 -9.43 7.91 2.19
CA HIS A 8 -10.67 8.21 2.85
C HIS A 8 -10.50 8.04 4.36
N GLU A 9 -11.42 8.61 5.13
CA GLU A 9 -11.57 8.28 6.54
C GLU A 9 -11.93 6.79 6.67
N PRO A 10 -11.22 5.99 7.50
CA PRO A 10 -11.48 4.57 7.66
C PRO A 10 -12.97 4.28 7.93
N GLN A 11 -13.57 3.42 7.09
CA GLN A 11 -14.94 2.98 7.28
C GLN A 11 -14.91 1.56 7.85
N CYS A 12 -15.26 1.45 9.13
CA CYS A 12 -15.22 0.19 9.89
C CYS A 12 -13.82 -0.45 9.85
N ASN A 13 -13.68 -1.53 9.09
CA ASN A 13 -12.48 -2.35 9.02
C ASN A 13 -11.74 -2.26 7.69
N ILE A 14 -12.15 -1.36 6.79
CA ILE A 14 -11.51 -1.19 5.47
C ILE A 14 -10.75 0.13 5.44
N VAL A 15 -9.50 0.06 4.97
CA VAL A 15 -8.68 1.24 4.67
C VAL A 15 -8.12 1.11 3.26
N VAL A 16 -8.32 2.15 2.45
CA VAL A 16 -7.68 2.31 1.15
C VAL A 16 -6.62 3.41 1.25
N PHE A 17 -5.41 3.10 0.80
CA PHE A 17 -4.26 3.98 0.95
C PHE A 17 -3.27 3.83 -0.21
N ARG A 18 -2.29 4.73 -0.26
CA ARG A 18 -1.13 4.64 -1.17
C ARG A 18 0.16 4.73 -0.37
N HIS A 19 1.17 3.98 -0.81
CA HIS A 19 2.55 4.23 -0.42
C HIS A 19 3.16 5.27 -1.38
N LEU A 20 3.61 6.40 -0.85
CA LEU A 20 4.16 7.54 -1.58
C LEU A 20 5.61 7.80 -1.11
N PRO A 21 6.57 6.94 -1.48
CA PRO A 21 7.99 7.18 -1.18
C PRO A 21 8.46 8.49 -1.83
N ALA A 22 9.52 9.09 -1.28
CA ALA A 22 10.03 10.37 -1.74
C ALA A 22 10.33 10.42 -3.25
N ALA A 23 10.75 9.30 -3.84
CA ALA A 23 11.02 9.17 -5.27
C ALA A 23 9.79 9.36 -6.18
N LEU A 24 8.57 9.22 -5.64
CA LEU A 24 7.32 9.44 -6.38
C LEU A 24 6.70 10.83 -6.11
N ARG A 25 7.37 11.70 -5.33
CA ARG A 25 6.88 13.07 -5.12
C ARG A 25 6.87 13.82 -6.45
N GLY A 26 5.70 14.31 -6.84
CA GLY A 26 5.51 15.02 -8.12
C GLY A 26 5.41 14.11 -9.35
N ALA A 27 5.43 12.78 -9.17
CA ALA A 27 5.15 11.86 -10.26
C ALA A 27 3.68 11.98 -10.71
N PRO A 28 3.39 11.73 -12.01
CA PRO A 28 2.01 11.73 -12.49
C PRO A 28 1.21 10.60 -11.84
N ASP A 29 -0.10 10.84 -11.70
CA ASP A 29 -1.05 9.92 -11.09
C ASP A 29 -1.01 8.51 -11.69
N GLU A 30 -0.84 8.40 -13.00
CA GLU A 30 -0.69 7.12 -13.68
C GLU A 30 0.51 6.32 -13.16
N ARG A 31 1.68 6.97 -13.05
CA ARG A 31 2.89 6.35 -12.51
C ARG A 31 2.73 5.95 -11.04
N VAL A 32 2.09 6.80 -10.24
CA VAL A 32 1.76 6.49 -8.84
C VAL A 32 0.86 5.25 -8.78
N GLY A 33 -0.16 5.19 -9.63
CA GLY A 33 -1.11 4.09 -9.71
C GLY A 33 -0.46 2.77 -10.11
N GLU A 34 0.36 2.77 -11.17
CA GLU A 34 1.15 1.62 -11.62
C GLU A 34 2.05 1.09 -10.50
N PHE A 35 2.74 1.98 -9.79
CA PHE A 35 3.58 1.61 -8.66
C PHE A 35 2.79 0.89 -7.57
N GLN A 36 1.58 1.34 -7.21
CA GLN A 36 0.77 0.63 -6.20
C GLN A 36 0.43 -0.80 -6.65
N LEU A 37 0.08 -0.98 -7.93
CA LEU A 37 -0.31 -2.29 -8.46
C LEU A 37 0.85 -3.27 -8.49
N GLU A 38 2.03 -2.79 -8.90
CA GLU A 38 3.25 -3.61 -8.94
C GLU A 38 3.79 -3.90 -7.54
N LEU A 39 3.79 -2.91 -6.64
CA LEU A 39 4.13 -3.10 -5.22
C LEU A 39 3.23 -4.18 -4.58
N ARG A 40 1.93 -4.14 -4.86
CA ARG A 40 0.98 -5.16 -4.41
C ARG A 40 1.33 -6.53 -4.97
N ARG A 41 1.71 -6.62 -6.25
CA ARG A 41 2.12 -7.90 -6.86
C ARG A 41 3.31 -8.50 -6.13
N ARG A 42 4.38 -7.72 -5.91
CA ARG A 42 5.58 -8.16 -5.17
C ARG A 42 5.26 -8.63 -3.74
N LEU A 43 4.43 -7.89 -3.02
CA LEU A 43 4.03 -8.27 -1.68
C LEU A 43 3.27 -9.60 -1.65
N ILE A 44 2.33 -9.82 -2.59
CA ILE A 44 1.63 -11.10 -2.69
C ILE A 44 2.59 -12.25 -3.05
N GLU A 45 3.49 -12.02 -4.00
CA GLU A 45 4.48 -13.02 -4.43
C GLU A 45 5.46 -13.39 -3.30
N SER A 46 5.74 -12.46 -2.37
CA SER A 46 6.57 -12.73 -1.18
C SER A 46 5.89 -13.65 -0.15
N GLY A 47 4.55 -13.74 -0.16
CA GLY A 47 3.78 -14.51 0.82
C GLY A 47 3.67 -13.88 2.21
N GLU A 48 4.28 -12.72 2.46
CA GLU A 48 4.29 -12.07 3.78
C GLU A 48 2.91 -11.55 4.20
N PHE A 49 2.17 -10.96 3.27
CA PHE A 49 0.87 -10.36 3.50
C PHE A 49 -0.05 -10.55 2.31
N TYR A 50 -1.36 -10.58 2.59
CA TYR A 50 -2.39 -10.60 1.55
C TYR A 50 -3.17 -9.29 1.55
N ILE A 51 -2.96 -8.46 0.51
CA ILE A 51 -3.71 -7.23 0.26
C ILE A 51 -4.33 -7.25 -1.15
N VAL A 52 -5.41 -6.51 -1.31
CA VAL A 52 -6.15 -6.45 -2.58
C VAL A 52 -5.94 -5.10 -3.25
N PRO A 53 -5.94 -5.06 -4.60
CA PRO A 53 -5.84 -3.79 -5.31
C PRO A 53 -7.14 -3.00 -5.15
N SER A 54 -7.03 -1.69 -5.28
CA SER A 54 -8.18 -0.80 -5.40
C SER A 54 -7.87 0.33 -6.36
N LYS A 55 -8.88 1.15 -6.68
CA LYS A 55 -8.73 2.40 -7.41
C LYS A 55 -9.46 3.48 -6.66
N HIS A 56 -8.87 4.67 -6.61
CA HIS A 56 -9.50 5.87 -6.07
C HIS A 56 -9.27 7.00 -7.06
N LEU A 57 -10.37 7.60 -7.52
CA LEU A 57 -10.37 8.59 -8.60
C LEU A 57 -9.65 8.09 -9.88
N GLY A 58 -9.84 6.81 -10.22
CA GLY A 58 -9.20 6.18 -11.39
C GLY A 58 -7.76 5.72 -11.18
N VAL A 59 -7.10 6.19 -10.12
CA VAL A 59 -5.68 5.93 -9.85
C VAL A 59 -5.50 4.75 -8.90
N GLY A 60 -4.54 3.87 -9.22
CA GLY A 60 -4.23 2.67 -8.44
C GLY A 60 -3.98 2.94 -6.96
N ALA A 61 -4.41 2.00 -6.11
CA ALA A 61 -4.32 2.08 -4.65
C ALA A 61 -4.25 0.69 -4.03
N LEU A 62 -3.89 0.65 -2.75
CA LEU A 62 -3.88 -0.55 -1.92
C LEU A 62 -5.10 -0.55 -1.01
N ARG A 63 -5.68 -1.72 -0.75
CA ARG A 63 -6.75 -1.89 0.22
C ARG A 63 -6.42 -3.02 1.19
N VAL A 64 -6.60 -2.74 2.48
CA VAL A 64 -6.56 -3.72 3.55
C VAL A 64 -7.94 -3.82 4.20
N THR A 65 -8.32 -5.04 4.59
CA THR A 65 -9.52 -5.28 5.40
C THR A 65 -9.11 -6.00 6.68
N ILE A 66 -9.39 -5.39 7.82
CA ILE A 66 -9.04 -5.90 9.16
C ILE A 66 -10.24 -6.68 9.72
N ILE A 67 -10.39 -7.94 9.33
CA ILE A 67 -11.50 -8.78 9.80
C ILE A 67 -11.09 -9.60 11.03
N ASN A 68 -9.81 -9.96 11.13
CA ASN A 68 -9.33 -10.85 12.17
C ASN A 68 -9.26 -10.11 13.52
N PRO A 69 -9.98 -10.57 14.57
CA PRO A 69 -9.92 -9.98 15.90
C PRO A 69 -8.54 -10.10 16.57
N LEU A 70 -7.65 -10.94 16.05
CA LEU A 70 -6.26 -11.09 16.48
C LEU A 70 -5.31 -10.12 15.77
N THR A 71 -5.78 -9.31 14.82
CA THR A 71 -4.94 -8.29 14.18
C THR A 71 -4.60 -7.20 15.19
N THR A 72 -3.32 -7.07 15.52
CA THR A 72 -2.81 -6.01 16.38
C THR A 72 -2.22 -4.87 15.55
N PRO A 73 -2.03 -3.67 16.13
CA PRO A 73 -1.30 -2.59 15.47
C PRO A 73 0.08 -3.03 14.95
N ALA A 74 0.77 -3.93 15.67
CA ALA A 74 2.07 -4.44 15.28
C ALA A 74 2.04 -5.17 13.92
N HIS A 75 0.95 -5.86 13.56
CA HIS A 75 0.82 -6.47 12.23
C HIS A 75 0.69 -5.42 11.12
N LEU A 76 0.08 -4.27 11.43
CA LEU A 76 -0.01 -3.15 10.48
C LEU A 76 1.35 -2.47 10.32
N ASP A 77 2.11 -2.33 11.40
CA ASP A 77 3.49 -1.81 11.33
C ASP A 77 4.37 -2.72 10.47
N GLN A 78 4.29 -4.04 10.67
CA GLN A 78 4.99 -5.02 9.83
C GLN A 78 4.57 -4.96 8.36
N LEU A 79 3.27 -4.76 8.08
CA LEU A 79 2.79 -4.54 6.72
C LEU A 79 3.39 -3.28 6.08
N MET A 80 3.42 -2.17 6.83
CA MET A 80 4.00 -0.92 6.35
C MET A 80 5.50 -1.08 6.06
N ASP A 81 6.24 -1.79 6.92
CA ASP A 81 7.66 -2.04 6.72
C ASP A 81 7.94 -2.96 5.53
N ALA A 82 7.12 -3.99 5.32
CA ALA A 82 7.18 -4.83 4.12
C ALA A 82 6.92 -4.01 2.85
N LEU A 83 5.89 -3.16 2.85
CA LEU A 83 5.58 -2.26 1.72
C LEU A 83 6.73 -1.29 1.43
N ARG A 84 7.39 -0.75 2.46
CA ARG A 84 8.57 0.11 2.27
C ARG A 84 9.74 -0.64 1.66
N ARG A 85 10.01 -1.87 2.12
CA ARG A 85 11.11 -2.69 1.60
C ARG A 85 10.90 -3.06 0.14
N HIS A 86 9.75 -3.67 -0.18
CA HIS A 86 9.39 -4.00 -1.57
C HIS A 86 9.29 -2.76 -2.46
N GLY A 87 8.83 -1.63 -1.90
CA GLY A 87 8.74 -0.34 -2.61
C GLY A 87 10.11 0.23 -2.99
N ARG A 88 11.10 0.16 -2.09
CA ARG A 88 12.48 0.58 -2.40
C ARG A 88 13.10 -0.32 -3.47
N GLU A 89 13.00 -1.64 -3.31
CA GLU A 89 13.53 -2.61 -4.27
C GLU A 89 12.95 -2.41 -5.68
N LEU A 90 11.65 -2.09 -5.78
CA LEU A 90 10.98 -1.81 -7.05
C LEU A 90 11.41 -0.49 -7.72
N LEU A 91 11.87 0.49 -6.94
CA LEU A 91 12.33 1.78 -7.46
C LEU A 91 13.82 1.77 -7.83
N GLU A 92 14.58 0.84 -7.26
CA GLU A 92 16.01 0.63 -7.53
C GLU A 92 16.28 -0.36 -8.67
N SER A 93 15.27 -1.12 -9.10
CA SER A 93 15.33 -2.07 -10.23
C SER A 93 15.09 -1.42 -11.59
#